data_AF-A0A3D1A9V5-F1
#
_entry.id   AF-A0A3D1A9V5-F1
#
_cell.length_a   1.000
_cell.length_b   1.000
_cell.length_c   1.000
_cell.angle_alpha   90.00
_cell.angle_beta   90.00
_cell.angle_gamma   90.00
#
_symmetry.space_group_name_H-M   'P 1'
#
loop_
_entity.id
_entity.type
_entity.pdbx_description
1 polymer ?
#
loop_
_entity_poly.entity_id
_entity_poly.type
_entity_poly.pdbx_seq_one_letter_code
_entity_poly.pdbx_strand_id
1 'polypeptide(L)'
;MSLKHLLILPACLLAAGCVATQQDMLQMQSQMDDLNTSLTNMQKNQAELAVKMEDLSRNLNSSSESMKDISGQMDRLTSRLDEIDVSMNKRVNAIGQTIRKQQEEVQTSLLPAKIYNDANTAFLNNNFDGAAAGFKTYLSKFPGGEMAESAYFQLGESLYLKERWNEAALAYANVLEKFPKGNRVAAARLKYAMALLKLPEDKKGEALKYLQSVVKDFPQSQEAKTARDYIARLTPPAKAPAKAPAKKAPAKKG
;
A
#
# COMPACT_ATOMS: atom_id res chain seq x y z
N MET A 1 -7.13 62.83 -139.20
CA MET A 1 -7.51 62.37 -137.84
C MET A 1 -6.30 61.63 -137.28
N SER A 2 -5.46 62.25 -136.44
CA SER A 2 -5.50 62.23 -134.95
C SER A 2 -5.19 60.80 -134.42
N LEU A 3 -4.23 60.48 -133.53
CA LEU A 3 -3.77 61.16 -132.31
C LEU A 3 -2.51 60.48 -131.67
N LYS A 4 -1.51 61.30 -131.30
CA LYS A 4 -0.57 61.35 -130.12
C LYS A 4 -0.10 60.10 -129.33
N HIS A 5 1.22 60.05 -129.04
CA HIS A 5 1.94 59.96 -127.73
C HIS A 5 3.46 59.84 -128.02
N LEU A 6 4.40 60.78 -127.76
CA LEU A 6 4.89 61.52 -126.57
C LEU A 6 5.41 60.65 -125.40
N LEU A 7 6.75 60.57 -125.27
CA LEU A 7 7.60 60.41 -124.04
C LEU A 7 9.04 60.08 -124.52
N ILE A 8 10.04 60.98 -124.55
CA ILE A 8 10.83 61.66 -123.48
C ILE A 8 11.46 60.69 -122.45
N LEU A 9 12.80 60.51 -122.60
CA LEU A 9 13.94 60.39 -121.64
C LEU A 9 13.65 60.38 -120.11
N PRO A 10 14.61 60.07 -119.20
CA PRO A 10 15.97 59.50 -119.31
C PRO A 10 16.39 58.50 -118.19
N ALA A 11 17.64 58.05 -118.24
CA ALA A 11 18.45 57.41 -117.20
C ALA A 11 18.38 58.05 -115.79
N CYS A 12 18.25 57.23 -114.73
CA CYS A 12 18.84 57.47 -113.38
C CYS A 12 18.56 56.42 -112.27
N LEU A 13 18.01 55.23 -112.54
CA LEU A 13 17.51 54.34 -111.47
C LEU A 13 18.47 53.25 -110.94
N LEU A 14 19.72 53.16 -111.40
CA LEU A 14 20.61 52.04 -111.05
C LEU A 14 21.52 52.25 -109.81
N ALA A 15 21.53 53.44 -109.19
CA ALA A 15 22.40 53.72 -108.04
C ALA A 15 21.74 53.59 -106.66
N ALA A 16 20.39 53.52 -106.57
CA ALA A 16 19.68 53.44 -105.29
C ALA A 16 19.48 52.01 -104.76
N GLY A 17 19.66 50.98 -105.62
CA GLY A 17 19.39 49.58 -105.27
C GLY A 17 20.48 48.88 -104.43
N CYS A 18 21.71 49.39 -104.43
CA CYS A 18 22.83 48.78 -103.67
C CYS A 18 22.87 49.19 -102.20
N VAL A 19 22.19 50.28 -101.81
CA VAL A 19 22.24 50.80 -100.43
C VAL A 19 21.20 50.10 -99.54
N ALA A 20 20.01 49.78 -100.08
CA ALA A 20 18.97 49.06 -99.33
C ALA A 20 19.39 47.61 -99.00
N THR A 21 20.09 46.95 -99.94
CA THR A 21 20.56 45.56 -99.77
C THR A 21 21.74 45.44 -98.79
N GLN A 22 22.52 46.50 -98.60
CA GLN A 22 23.62 46.52 -97.63
C GLN A 22 23.10 46.65 -96.19
N GLN A 23 22.04 47.43 -95.98
CA GLN A 23 21.42 47.64 -94.67
C GLN A 23 20.68 46.37 -94.18
N ASP A 24 19.95 45.70 -95.08
CA ASP A 24 19.25 44.45 -94.77
C ASP A 24 20.23 43.29 -94.48
N MET A 25 21.38 43.27 -95.15
CA MET A 25 22.43 42.28 -94.92
C MET A 25 23.09 42.46 -93.53
N LEU A 26 23.34 43.71 -93.12
CA LEU A 26 23.83 44.04 -91.78
C LEU A 26 22.81 43.68 -90.70
N GLN A 27 21.51 43.87 -90.96
CA GLN A 27 20.44 43.48 -90.05
C GLN A 27 20.31 41.97 -89.90
N MET A 28 20.46 41.19 -90.99
CA MET A 28 20.50 39.73 -90.90
C MET A 28 21.74 39.22 -90.16
N GLN A 29 22.90 39.85 -90.33
CA GLN A 29 24.11 39.53 -89.56
C GLN A 29 23.91 39.80 -88.07
N SER A 30 23.35 40.96 -87.73
CA SER A 30 22.99 41.29 -86.34
C SER A 30 22.02 40.25 -85.75
N GLN A 31 21.00 39.82 -86.51
CA GLN A 31 20.08 38.78 -86.06
C GLN A 31 20.74 37.41 -85.91
N MET A 32 21.69 37.06 -86.79
CA MET A 32 22.45 35.82 -86.69
C MET A 32 23.37 35.83 -85.47
N ASP A 33 23.99 36.97 -85.17
CA ASP A 33 24.82 37.16 -83.97
C ASP A 33 23.97 37.13 -82.70
N ASP A 34 22.80 37.75 -82.69
CA ASP A 34 21.84 37.69 -81.58
C ASP A 34 21.32 36.26 -81.37
N LEU A 35 21.02 35.54 -82.46
CA LEU A 35 20.57 34.15 -82.40
C LEU A 35 21.69 33.23 -81.91
N ASN A 36 22.93 33.44 -82.36
CA ASN A 36 24.10 32.70 -81.90
C ASN A 36 24.39 32.98 -80.41
N THR A 37 24.22 34.23 -79.98
CA THR A 37 24.30 34.64 -78.58
C THR A 37 23.18 34.02 -77.73
N SER A 38 21.96 33.92 -78.28
CA SER A 38 20.84 33.25 -77.63
C SER A 38 21.05 31.73 -77.50
N LEU A 39 21.59 31.09 -78.55
CA LEU A 39 21.95 29.66 -78.53
C LEU A 39 23.04 29.37 -77.49
N THR A 40 24.09 30.18 -77.44
CA THR A 40 25.16 30.03 -76.44
C THR A 40 24.66 30.27 -75.02
N ASN A 41 23.78 31.25 -74.81
CA ASN A 41 23.11 31.46 -73.52
C ASN A 41 22.19 30.30 -73.13
N MET A 42 21.45 29.73 -74.08
CA MET A 42 20.59 28.58 -73.85
C MET A 42 21.41 27.33 -73.51
N GLN A 43 22.53 27.11 -74.18
CA GLN A 43 23.48 26.03 -73.87
C GLN A 43 24.07 26.19 -72.47
N LYS A 44 24.46 27.41 -72.09
CA LYS A 44 24.93 27.73 -70.73
C LYS A 44 23.85 27.44 -69.68
N ASN A 45 22.62 27.84 -69.94
CA ASN A 45 21.49 27.57 -69.04
C ASN A 45 21.18 26.08 -68.91
N GLN A 46 21.29 25.31 -69.99
CA GLN A 46 21.15 23.84 -69.94
C GLN A 46 22.26 23.19 -69.12
N ALA A 47 23.51 23.64 -69.27
CA ALA A 47 24.63 23.14 -68.49
C ALA A 47 24.48 23.45 -66.99
N GLU A 48 24.06 24.67 -66.64
CA GLU A 48 23.80 25.05 -65.25
C GLU A 48 22.63 24.25 -64.64
N LEU A 49 21.58 24.00 -65.43
CA LEU A 49 20.45 23.18 -64.99
C LEU A 49 20.85 21.72 -64.76
N ALA A 50 21.74 21.18 -65.59
CA ALA A 50 22.28 19.83 -65.44
C ALA A 50 23.07 19.68 -64.12
N VAL A 51 23.91 20.66 -63.78
CA VAL A 51 24.65 20.68 -62.50
C VAL A 51 23.69 20.77 -61.31
N LYS A 52 22.69 21.66 -61.35
CA LYS A 52 21.68 21.77 -60.28
C LYS A 52 20.87 20.49 -60.10
N MET A 53 20.56 19.77 -61.19
CA MET A 53 19.89 18.46 -61.12
C MET A 53 20.77 17.39 -60.47
N GLU A 54 22.07 17.38 -60.77
CA GLU A 54 23.03 16.46 -60.13
C GLU A 54 23.13 16.73 -58.62
N ASP A 55 23.23 18.00 -58.22
CA ASP A 55 23.28 18.40 -56.81
C ASP A 55 21.97 18.07 -56.08
N LEU A 56 20.82 18.33 -56.72
CA LEU A 56 19.52 17.98 -56.16
C LEU A 56 19.39 16.45 -56.00
N SER A 57 19.83 15.67 -56.98
CA SER A 57 19.85 14.21 -56.90
C SER A 57 20.75 13.71 -55.78
N ARG A 58 21.92 14.32 -55.56
CA ARG A 58 22.82 13.98 -54.45
C ARG A 58 22.18 14.29 -53.11
N ASN A 59 21.55 15.44 -52.96
CA ASN A 59 20.85 15.84 -51.75
C ASN A 59 19.61 14.97 -51.45
N LEU A 60 18.88 14.55 -52.48
CA LEU A 60 17.77 13.60 -52.33
C LEU A 60 18.27 12.24 -51.86
N ASN A 61 19.38 11.75 -52.41
CA ASN A 61 19.98 10.49 -51.98
C ASN A 61 20.46 10.55 -50.52
N SER A 62 21.16 11.63 -50.12
CA SER A 62 21.63 11.80 -48.74
C SER A 62 20.48 11.99 -47.75
N SER A 63 19.43 12.72 -48.14
CA SER A 63 18.21 12.87 -47.35
C SER A 63 17.46 11.54 -47.21
N SER A 64 17.37 10.75 -48.29
CA SER A 64 16.78 9.40 -48.26
C SER A 64 17.56 8.46 -47.35
N GLU A 65 18.88 8.53 -47.35
CA GLU A 65 19.74 7.74 -46.45
C GLU A 65 19.56 8.16 -44.99
N SER A 66 19.46 9.47 -44.73
CA SER A 66 19.18 10.01 -43.40
C SER A 66 17.81 9.59 -42.88
N MET A 67 16.77 9.61 -43.73
CA MET A 67 15.44 9.09 -43.35
C MET A 67 15.48 7.61 -43.01
N LYS A 68 16.26 6.81 -43.74
CA LYS A 68 16.45 5.39 -43.46
C LYS A 68 17.13 5.15 -42.12
N ASP A 69 18.16 5.94 -41.79
CA ASP A 69 18.83 5.86 -40.49
C ASP A 69 17.88 6.24 -39.33
N ILE A 70 17.14 7.35 -39.47
CA ILE A 70 16.16 7.80 -38.47
C ILE A 70 15.07 6.74 -38.26
N SER A 71 14.56 6.12 -39.33
CA SER A 71 13.60 5.01 -39.23
C SER A 71 14.19 3.86 -38.43
N GLY A 72 15.44 3.48 -38.70
CA GLY A 72 16.13 2.42 -37.97
C GLY A 72 16.38 2.75 -36.50
N GLN A 73 16.65 4.03 -36.18
CA GLN A 73 16.75 4.50 -34.79
C GLN A 73 15.41 4.45 -34.07
N MET A 74 14.31 4.81 -34.74
CA MET A 74 12.96 4.71 -34.18
C MET A 74 12.55 3.27 -33.90
N ASP A 75 12.85 2.32 -34.79
CA ASP A 75 12.57 0.90 -34.57
C ASP A 75 13.32 0.36 -33.33
N ARG A 76 14.58 0.77 -33.16
CA ARG A 76 15.38 0.43 -31.97
C ARG A 76 14.83 1.06 -30.71
N LEU A 77 14.35 2.30 -30.79
CA LEU A 77 13.77 2.99 -29.64
C LEU A 77 12.45 2.33 -29.22
N THR A 78 11.57 2.01 -30.17
CA THR A 78 10.32 1.27 -29.92
C THR A 78 10.61 -0.07 -29.26
N SER A 79 11.59 -0.82 -29.77
CA SER A 79 11.99 -2.10 -29.18
C SER A 79 12.48 -1.97 -27.74
N ARG A 80 13.23 -0.91 -27.43
CA ARG A 80 13.69 -0.63 -26.05
C ARG A 80 12.54 -0.23 -25.14
N LEU A 81 11.56 0.52 -25.64
CA LEU A 81 10.37 0.89 -24.89
C LEU A 81 9.53 -0.34 -24.54
N ASP A 82 9.34 -1.25 -25.49
CA ASP A 82 8.64 -2.53 -25.25
C ASP A 82 9.37 -3.39 -24.21
N GLU A 83 10.70 -3.45 -24.29
CA GLU A 83 11.52 -4.21 -23.34
C GLU A 83 11.46 -3.61 -21.92
N ILE A 84 11.43 -2.28 -21.81
CA ILE A 84 11.23 -1.56 -20.55
C ILE A 84 9.82 -1.83 -20.00
N ASP A 85 8.78 -1.78 -20.82
CA ASP A 85 7.40 -2.06 -20.39
C ASP A 85 7.28 -3.47 -19.81
N VAL A 86 7.80 -4.48 -20.51
CA VAL A 86 7.80 -5.87 -20.04
C VAL A 86 8.60 -6.03 -18.75
N SER A 87 9.78 -5.42 -18.65
CA SER A 87 10.64 -5.46 -17.47
C SER A 87 9.99 -4.77 -16.27
N MET A 88 9.38 -3.61 -16.49
CA MET A 88 8.68 -2.83 -15.47
C MET A 88 7.45 -3.59 -14.98
N ASN A 89 6.61 -4.11 -15.87
CA ASN A 89 5.42 -4.89 -15.50
C ASN A 89 5.78 -6.13 -14.66
N LYS A 90 6.87 -6.83 -14.99
CA LYS A 90 7.38 -7.95 -14.18
C LYS A 90 7.80 -7.49 -12.78
N ARG A 91 8.55 -6.39 -12.68
CA ARG A 91 9.01 -5.85 -11.38
C ARG A 91 7.84 -5.35 -10.54
N VAL A 92 6.90 -4.61 -11.13
CA VAL A 92 5.70 -4.11 -10.46
C VAL A 92 4.85 -5.28 -9.92
N ASN A 93 4.68 -6.35 -10.70
CA ASN A 93 3.97 -7.54 -10.23
C ASN A 93 4.71 -8.27 -9.10
N ALA A 94 6.04 -8.43 -9.19
CA ALA A 94 6.84 -9.04 -8.14
C ALA A 94 6.81 -8.22 -6.84
N ILE A 95 6.85 -6.89 -6.94
CA ILE A 95 6.69 -5.97 -5.81
C ILE A 95 5.28 -6.10 -5.23
N GLY A 96 4.24 -6.11 -6.07
CA GLY A 96 2.85 -6.28 -5.63
C GLY A 96 2.64 -7.59 -4.86
N GLN A 97 3.23 -8.69 -5.32
CA GLN A 97 3.19 -9.98 -4.62
C GLN A 97 3.96 -9.94 -3.28
N THR A 98 5.13 -9.29 -3.25
CA THR A 98 5.94 -9.17 -2.04
C THR A 98 5.26 -8.30 -0.99
N ILE A 99 4.70 -7.16 -1.38
CA ILE A 99 3.94 -6.26 -0.50
C ILE A 99 2.74 -6.99 0.08
N ARG A 100 1.97 -7.72 -0.75
CA ARG A 100 0.80 -8.48 -0.27
C ARG A 100 1.18 -9.53 0.76
N LYS A 101 2.28 -10.26 0.54
CA LYS A 101 2.75 -11.31 1.44
C LYS A 101 3.24 -10.74 2.78
N GLN A 102 3.98 -9.63 2.74
CA GLN A 102 4.41 -8.92 3.95
C GLN A 102 3.22 -8.33 4.72
N GLN A 103 2.22 -7.81 4.01
CA GLN A 103 1.02 -7.24 4.62
C GLN A 103 0.16 -8.32 5.29
N GLU A 104 0.01 -9.49 4.68
CA GLU A 104 -0.64 -10.66 5.29
C GLU A 104 0.14 -11.16 6.52
N GLU A 105 1.47 -11.28 6.47
CA GLU A 105 2.28 -11.72 7.62
C GLU A 105 2.24 -10.74 8.81
N VAL A 106 2.31 -9.43 8.56
CA VAL A 106 2.20 -8.40 9.61
C VAL A 106 0.79 -8.35 10.19
N GLN A 107 -0.24 -8.44 9.35
CA GLN A 107 -1.63 -8.47 9.82
C GLN A 107 -1.88 -9.69 10.72
N THR A 108 -1.38 -10.86 10.33
CA THR A 108 -1.54 -12.12 11.06
C THR A 108 -0.76 -12.14 12.38
N SER A 109 0.41 -11.50 12.41
CA SER A 109 1.21 -11.30 13.63
C SER A 109 0.56 -10.33 14.63
N LEU A 110 -0.06 -9.25 14.14
CA LEU A 110 -0.71 -8.24 14.98
C LEU A 110 -2.13 -8.62 15.42
N LEU A 111 -2.77 -9.55 14.71
CA LEU A 111 -4.16 -10.00 14.95
C LEU A 111 -4.41 -10.47 16.40
N PRO A 112 -3.57 -11.31 17.03
CA PRO A 112 -3.73 -11.68 18.44
C PRO A 112 -3.71 -10.46 19.37
N ALA A 113 -2.68 -9.60 19.24
CA ALA A 113 -2.51 -8.42 20.09
C ALA A 113 -3.67 -7.43 19.91
N LYS A 114 -4.13 -7.22 18.68
CA LYS A 114 -5.26 -6.34 18.40
C LYS A 114 -6.54 -6.84 19.06
N ILE A 115 -6.90 -8.12 18.89
CA ILE A 115 -8.12 -8.66 19.49
C ILE A 115 -8.08 -8.58 21.03
N TYR A 116 -6.92 -8.87 21.63
CA TYR A 116 -6.74 -8.73 23.06
C TYR A 116 -6.88 -7.28 23.53
N ASN A 117 -6.23 -6.34 22.83
CA ASN A 117 -6.25 -4.92 23.16
C ASN A 117 -7.66 -4.33 23.03
N ASP A 118 -8.39 -4.66 21.96
CA ASP A 118 -9.78 -4.21 21.76
C ASP A 118 -10.68 -4.68 22.92
N ALA A 119 -10.52 -5.95 23.35
CA ALA A 119 -11.24 -6.50 24.50
C ALA A 119 -10.85 -5.80 25.81
N ASN A 120 -9.56 -5.50 25.99
CA ASN A 120 -9.06 -4.78 27.16
C ASN A 120 -9.57 -3.33 27.20
N THR A 121 -9.65 -2.65 26.06
CA THR A 121 -10.27 -1.31 25.97
C THR A 121 -11.74 -1.36 26.34
N ALA A 122 -12.49 -2.37 25.90
CA ALA A 122 -13.87 -2.56 26.34
C ALA A 122 -13.96 -2.75 27.86
N PHE A 123 -13.03 -3.51 28.46
CA PHE A 123 -12.94 -3.69 29.92
C PHE A 123 -12.71 -2.36 30.65
N LEU A 124 -11.74 -1.56 30.19
CA LEU A 124 -11.41 -0.26 30.77
C LEU A 124 -12.58 0.73 30.67
N ASN A 125 -13.40 0.61 29.63
CA ASN A 125 -14.62 1.40 29.45
C ASN A 125 -15.82 0.88 30.25
N ASN A 126 -15.61 -0.05 31.18
CA ASN A 126 -16.65 -0.74 31.96
C ASN A 126 -17.67 -1.54 31.11
N ASN A 127 -17.38 -1.74 29.81
CA ASN A 127 -18.18 -2.61 28.95
C ASN A 127 -17.74 -4.06 29.15
N PHE A 128 -18.10 -4.64 30.29
CA PHE A 128 -17.67 -5.98 30.67
C PHE A 128 -18.26 -7.09 29.79
N ASP A 129 -19.47 -6.91 29.24
CA ASP A 129 -20.04 -7.88 28.30
C ASP A 129 -19.27 -7.88 26.97
N GLY A 130 -18.93 -6.70 26.44
CA GLY A 130 -18.07 -6.57 25.27
C GLY A 130 -16.65 -7.10 25.51
N ALA A 131 -16.07 -6.82 26.68
CA ALA A 131 -14.78 -7.36 27.09
C ALA A 131 -14.79 -8.89 27.14
N ALA A 132 -15.80 -9.49 27.78
CA ALA A 132 -15.94 -10.94 27.86
C ALA A 132 -16.08 -11.57 26.46
N ALA A 133 -16.85 -10.97 25.56
CA ALA A 133 -16.96 -11.43 24.18
C ALA A 133 -15.64 -11.33 23.41
N GLY A 134 -14.90 -10.23 23.58
CA GLY A 134 -13.59 -10.02 22.98
C GLY A 134 -12.54 -11.01 23.48
N PHE A 135 -12.46 -11.24 24.79
CA PHE A 135 -11.54 -12.23 25.36
C PHE A 135 -11.91 -13.66 24.97
N LYS A 136 -13.20 -14.03 24.93
CA LYS A 136 -13.65 -15.33 24.39
C LYS A 136 -13.21 -15.49 22.92
N THR A 137 -13.32 -14.43 22.13
CA THR A 137 -12.86 -14.44 20.73
C THR A 137 -11.35 -14.65 20.64
N TYR A 138 -10.56 -13.92 21.41
CA TYR A 138 -9.10 -14.11 21.50
C TYR A 138 -8.76 -15.56 21.82
N LEU A 139 -9.36 -16.11 22.89
CA LEU A 139 -9.10 -17.46 23.37
C LEU A 139 -9.55 -18.55 22.40
N SER A 140 -10.60 -18.32 21.62
CA SER A 140 -11.03 -19.26 20.57
C SER A 140 -10.04 -19.35 19.41
N LYS A 141 -9.39 -18.23 19.07
CA LYS A 141 -8.45 -18.13 17.94
C LYS A 141 -7.01 -18.44 18.37
N PHE A 142 -6.66 -18.08 19.59
CA PHE A 142 -5.30 -18.12 20.14
C PHE A 142 -5.29 -18.73 21.57
N PRO A 143 -5.76 -19.97 21.77
CA PRO A 143 -5.92 -20.57 23.10
C PRO A 143 -4.61 -20.76 23.88
N GLY A 144 -3.47 -20.80 23.19
CA GLY A 144 -2.13 -20.87 23.78
C GLY A 144 -1.24 -19.67 23.42
N GLY A 145 -1.84 -18.57 22.95
CA GLY A 145 -1.10 -17.34 22.63
C GLY A 145 -0.45 -16.73 23.88
N GLU A 146 0.51 -15.83 23.67
CA GLU A 146 1.24 -15.16 24.76
C GLU A 146 0.34 -14.45 25.77
N MET A 147 -0.79 -13.91 25.31
CA MET A 147 -1.77 -13.24 26.17
C MET A 147 -2.88 -14.16 26.67
N ALA A 148 -2.85 -15.47 26.39
CA ALA A 148 -3.93 -16.39 26.74
C ALA A 148 -4.14 -16.50 28.26
N GLU A 149 -3.07 -16.58 29.05
CA GLU A 149 -3.17 -16.56 30.53
C GLU A 149 -3.91 -15.31 31.02
N SER A 150 -3.52 -14.14 30.48
CA SER A 150 -4.15 -12.87 30.83
C SER A 150 -5.57 -12.78 30.30
N ALA A 151 -5.86 -13.29 29.10
CA ALA A 151 -7.19 -13.27 28.50
C ALA A 151 -8.18 -14.14 29.28
N TYR A 152 -7.79 -15.34 29.75
CA TYR A 152 -8.62 -16.15 30.64
C TYR A 152 -8.88 -15.45 31.97
N PHE A 153 -7.87 -14.82 32.55
CA PHE A 153 -8.02 -14.08 33.80
C PHE A 153 -8.97 -12.87 33.63
N GLN A 154 -8.76 -12.05 32.60
CA GLN A 154 -9.59 -10.87 32.34
C GLN A 154 -11.01 -11.24 31.89
N LEU A 155 -11.19 -12.36 31.21
CA LEU A 155 -12.49 -12.95 30.96
C LEU A 155 -13.21 -13.26 32.28
N GLY A 156 -12.50 -13.91 33.22
CA GLY A 156 -13.01 -14.17 34.56
C GLY A 156 -13.42 -12.90 35.29
N GLU A 157 -12.56 -11.87 35.30
CA GLU A 157 -12.85 -10.58 35.93
C GLU A 157 -14.08 -9.91 35.30
N SER A 158 -14.18 -9.90 33.98
CA SER A 158 -15.32 -9.33 33.25
C SER A 158 -16.63 -10.02 33.64
N LEU A 159 -16.62 -11.35 33.67
CA LEU A 159 -17.78 -12.16 34.02
C LEU A 159 -18.14 -12.02 35.50
N TYR A 160 -17.15 -11.93 36.38
CA TYR A 160 -17.34 -11.71 37.81
C TYR A 160 -18.01 -10.36 38.06
N LEU A 161 -17.57 -9.29 37.39
CA LEU A 161 -18.20 -7.96 37.50
C LEU A 161 -19.62 -7.92 36.95
N LYS A 162 -19.97 -8.85 36.06
CA LYS A 162 -21.33 -9.06 35.54
C LYS A 162 -22.15 -10.06 36.35
N GLU A 163 -21.65 -10.48 37.51
CA GLU A 163 -22.29 -11.45 38.39
C GLU A 163 -22.53 -12.84 37.77
N ARG A 164 -21.81 -13.16 36.70
CA ARG A 164 -21.84 -14.45 36.01
C ARG A 164 -20.85 -15.40 36.69
N TRP A 165 -21.09 -15.69 37.96
CA TRP A 165 -20.15 -16.36 38.86
C TRP A 165 -19.68 -17.73 38.35
N ASN A 166 -20.59 -18.51 37.75
CA ASN A 166 -20.26 -19.84 37.23
C ASN A 166 -19.28 -19.74 36.05
N GLU A 167 -19.56 -18.88 35.07
CA GLU A 167 -18.67 -18.68 33.94
C GLU A 167 -17.34 -18.03 34.37
N ALA A 168 -17.36 -17.12 35.34
CA ALA A 168 -16.16 -16.54 35.92
C ALA A 168 -15.27 -17.61 36.57
N ALA A 169 -15.87 -18.48 37.39
CA ALA A 169 -15.17 -19.61 38.00
C ALA A 169 -14.53 -20.51 36.93
N LEU A 170 -15.26 -20.85 35.86
CA LEU A 170 -14.69 -21.63 34.75
C LEU A 170 -13.51 -20.93 34.08
N ALA A 171 -13.59 -19.61 33.87
CA ALA A 171 -12.50 -18.84 33.27
C ALA A 171 -11.24 -18.83 34.17
N TYR A 172 -11.39 -18.63 35.49
CA TYR A 172 -10.27 -18.72 36.41
C TYR A 172 -9.71 -20.14 36.53
N ALA A 173 -10.55 -21.17 36.51
CA ALA A 173 -10.11 -22.56 36.51
C ALA A 173 -9.23 -22.87 35.29
N ASN A 174 -9.58 -22.34 34.11
CA ASN A 174 -8.74 -22.46 32.91
C ASN A 174 -7.36 -21.84 33.09
N VAL A 175 -7.22 -20.73 33.83
CA VAL A 175 -5.89 -20.18 34.16
C VAL A 175 -5.08 -21.19 34.97
N LEU A 176 -5.69 -21.79 35.99
CA LEU A 176 -5.02 -22.74 36.89
C LEU A 176 -4.63 -24.05 36.20
N GLU A 177 -5.48 -24.53 35.28
CA GLU A 177 -5.27 -25.78 34.55
C GLU A 177 -4.23 -25.61 33.43
N LYS A 178 -4.38 -24.55 32.61
CA LYS A 178 -3.56 -24.36 31.40
C LYS A 178 -2.25 -23.64 31.68
N PHE A 179 -2.19 -22.81 32.72
CA PHE A 179 -1.03 -22.00 33.08
C PHE A 179 -0.62 -22.20 34.55
N PRO A 180 -0.31 -23.44 35.00
CA PRO A 180 -0.08 -23.74 36.42
C PRO A 180 1.16 -23.06 37.03
N LYS A 181 2.05 -22.53 36.20
CA LYS A 181 3.25 -21.75 36.60
C LYS A 181 3.17 -20.28 36.16
N GLY A 182 2.00 -19.83 35.74
CA GLY A 182 1.77 -18.46 35.26
C GLY A 182 1.84 -17.44 36.39
N ASN A 183 2.07 -16.18 36.02
CA ASN A 183 2.18 -15.06 36.96
C ASN A 183 0.85 -14.73 37.65
N ARG A 184 -0.28 -15.16 37.08
CA ARG A 184 -1.63 -14.92 37.58
C ARG A 184 -2.18 -16.09 38.39
N VAL A 185 -1.44 -17.17 38.62
CA VAL A 185 -1.95 -18.36 39.31
C VAL A 185 -2.47 -18.04 40.71
N ALA A 186 -1.72 -17.28 41.51
CA ALA A 186 -2.15 -16.88 42.85
C ALA A 186 -3.46 -16.07 42.81
N ALA A 187 -3.54 -15.09 41.90
CA ALA A 187 -4.71 -14.23 41.73
C ALA A 187 -5.92 -15.01 41.20
N ALA A 188 -5.73 -15.84 40.17
CA ALA A 188 -6.77 -16.69 39.60
C ALA A 188 -7.32 -17.65 40.64
N ARG A 189 -6.46 -18.22 41.49
CA ARG A 189 -6.89 -19.16 42.54
C ARG A 189 -7.72 -18.47 43.63
N LEU A 190 -7.31 -17.28 44.06
CA LEU A 190 -8.09 -16.45 44.97
C LEU A 190 -9.45 -16.09 44.35
N LYS A 191 -9.45 -15.60 43.11
CA LYS A 191 -10.66 -15.17 42.40
C LYS A 191 -11.61 -16.32 42.09
N TYR A 192 -11.08 -17.50 41.77
CA TYR A 192 -11.85 -18.73 41.64
C TYR A 192 -12.59 -19.03 42.94
N ALA A 193 -11.89 -19.04 44.07
CA ALA A 193 -12.52 -19.28 45.38
C ALA A 193 -13.59 -18.22 45.72
N MET A 194 -13.34 -16.95 45.39
CA MET A 194 -14.33 -15.88 45.55
C MET A 194 -15.57 -16.08 44.68
N ALA A 195 -15.40 -16.51 43.43
CA ALA A 195 -16.51 -16.84 42.54
C ALA A 195 -17.32 -18.03 43.08
N LEU A 196 -16.67 -19.06 43.62
CA LEU A 196 -17.36 -20.19 44.24
C LEU A 196 -18.23 -19.77 45.44
N LEU A 197 -17.79 -18.81 46.25
CA LEU A 197 -18.57 -18.30 47.38
C LEU A 197 -19.79 -17.47 46.97
N LYS A 198 -19.86 -17.02 45.72
CA LYS A 198 -20.98 -16.27 45.15
C LYS A 198 -22.01 -17.16 44.45
N LEU A 199 -21.68 -18.42 44.22
CA LEU A 199 -22.61 -19.39 43.64
C LEU A 199 -23.75 -19.71 44.63
N PRO A 200 -24.94 -20.05 44.12
CA PRO A 200 -26.08 -20.41 44.95
C PRO A 200 -25.88 -21.77 45.65
N GLU A 201 -25.07 -22.66 45.08
CA GLU A 201 -24.69 -23.91 45.73
C GLU A 201 -23.70 -23.65 46.88
N ASP A 202 -23.85 -24.38 47.99
CA ASP A 202 -22.88 -24.30 49.10
C ASP A 202 -21.54 -24.94 48.71
N LYS A 203 -20.69 -24.14 48.08
CA LYS A 203 -19.32 -24.48 47.71
C LYS A 203 -18.29 -23.92 48.69
N LYS A 204 -18.72 -23.55 49.91
CA LYS A 204 -17.83 -22.96 50.92
C LYS A 204 -16.65 -23.87 51.26
N GLY A 205 -16.88 -25.18 51.38
CA GLY A 205 -15.83 -26.15 51.67
C GLY A 205 -14.77 -26.23 50.57
N GLU A 206 -15.19 -26.16 49.30
CA GLU A 206 -14.29 -26.13 48.14
C GLU A 206 -13.52 -24.80 48.08
N ALA A 207 -14.21 -23.67 48.24
CA ALA A 207 -13.59 -22.35 48.27
C ALA A 207 -12.52 -22.25 49.36
N LEU A 208 -12.77 -22.79 50.56
CA LEU A 208 -11.79 -22.83 51.65
C LEU A 208 -10.51 -23.59 51.28
N LYS A 209 -10.62 -24.73 50.59
CA LYS A 209 -9.45 -25.48 50.11
C LYS A 209 -8.58 -24.64 49.18
N TYR A 210 -9.21 -23.94 48.22
CA TYR A 210 -8.49 -23.07 47.29
C TYR A 210 -7.86 -21.87 48.01
N LEU A 211 -8.57 -21.19 48.92
CA LEU A 211 -8.01 -20.10 49.73
C LEU A 211 -6.80 -20.56 50.57
N GLN A 212 -6.91 -21.71 51.24
CA GLN A 212 -5.82 -22.28 52.03
C GLN A 212 -4.60 -22.59 51.16
N SER A 213 -4.81 -23.12 49.95
CA SER A 213 -3.71 -23.40 49.04
C SER A 213 -3.01 -22.11 48.56
N VAL A 214 -3.71 -20.98 48.41
CA VAL A 214 -3.06 -19.69 48.11
C VAL A 214 -2.11 -19.28 49.25
N VAL A 215 -2.57 -19.41 50.49
CA VAL A 215 -1.74 -19.09 51.68
C VAL A 215 -0.54 -20.01 51.81
N LYS A 216 -0.70 -21.28 51.47
CA LYS A 216 0.36 -22.29 51.53
C LYS A 216 1.40 -22.09 50.42
N ASP A 217 0.96 -21.94 49.18
CA ASP A 217 1.83 -21.96 48.01
C ASP A 217 2.41 -20.58 47.69
N PHE A 218 1.72 -19.49 48.09
CA PHE A 218 2.12 -18.10 47.83
C PHE A 218 2.16 -17.24 49.11
N PRO A 219 2.83 -17.66 50.19
CA PRO A 219 2.64 -17.12 51.54
C PRO A 219 2.92 -15.61 51.70
N GLN A 220 3.80 -15.05 50.85
CA GLN A 220 4.20 -13.64 50.89
C GLN A 220 3.40 -12.75 49.93
N SER A 221 2.54 -13.32 49.09
CA SER A 221 1.79 -12.54 48.09
C SER A 221 0.66 -11.72 48.72
N GLN A 222 0.19 -10.71 48.01
CA GLN A 222 -0.95 -9.91 48.46
C GLN A 222 -2.23 -10.75 48.48
N GLU A 223 -2.36 -11.67 47.52
CA GLU A 223 -3.47 -12.62 47.42
C GLU A 223 -3.52 -13.54 48.64
N ALA A 224 -2.38 -13.97 49.19
CA ALA A 224 -2.35 -14.76 50.41
C ALA A 224 -2.81 -13.97 51.63
N LYS A 225 -2.55 -12.66 51.71
CA LYS A 225 -3.12 -11.81 52.77
C LYS A 225 -4.64 -11.76 52.66
N THR A 226 -5.16 -11.45 51.47
CA THR A 226 -6.61 -11.44 51.21
C THR A 226 -7.24 -12.81 51.48
N ALA A 227 -6.58 -13.91 51.11
CA ALA A 227 -7.08 -15.26 51.35
C ALA A 227 -7.21 -15.58 52.85
N ARG A 228 -6.26 -15.16 53.68
CA ARG A 228 -6.34 -15.31 55.16
C ARG A 228 -7.57 -14.58 55.72
N ASP A 229 -7.85 -13.38 55.23
CA ASP A 229 -9.01 -12.60 55.67
C ASP A 229 -10.33 -13.32 55.33
N TYR A 230 -10.44 -13.87 54.12
CA TYR A 230 -11.61 -14.67 53.73
C TYR A 230 -11.74 -15.93 54.59
N ILE A 231 -10.64 -16.66 54.84
CA ILE A 231 -10.66 -17.86 55.69
C ILE A 231 -11.15 -17.51 57.09
N ALA A 232 -10.61 -16.47 57.72
CA ALA A 232 -11.02 -16.05 59.07
C ALA A 232 -12.52 -15.70 59.16
N ARG A 233 -13.08 -15.07 58.11
CA ARG A 233 -14.51 -14.76 58.04
C ARG A 233 -15.38 -16.00 57.84
N LEU A 234 -14.91 -16.97 57.06
CA LEU A 234 -15.66 -18.18 56.72
C LEU A 234 -15.58 -19.25 57.81
N THR A 235 -14.49 -19.29 58.58
CA THR A 235 -14.30 -20.16 59.75
C THR A 235 -14.02 -19.29 60.98
N PRO A 236 -15.03 -18.59 61.50
CA PRO A 236 -14.84 -17.83 62.73
C PRO A 236 -14.42 -18.79 63.84
N PRO A 237 -13.44 -18.42 64.68
CA PRO A 237 -13.05 -19.24 65.81
C PRO A 237 -14.29 -19.50 66.67
N ALA A 238 -14.49 -20.76 67.07
CA ALA A 238 -15.58 -21.14 67.96
C ALA A 238 -15.61 -20.15 69.13
N LYS A 239 -16.76 -19.49 69.36
CA LYS A 239 -16.96 -18.61 70.53
C LYS A 239 -16.42 -19.36 71.74
N ALA A 240 -15.38 -18.82 72.38
CA ALA A 240 -14.89 -19.36 73.64
C ALA A 240 -16.09 -19.54 74.58
N PRO A 241 -16.25 -20.69 75.25
CA PRO A 241 -17.38 -20.92 76.13
C PRO A 241 -17.46 -19.77 77.13
N ALA A 242 -18.62 -19.11 77.19
CA ALA A 242 -18.88 -18.03 78.12
C ALA A 242 -18.52 -18.51 79.53
N LYS A 243 -17.55 -17.85 80.17
CA LYS A 243 -17.17 -18.15 81.56
C LYS A 243 -18.45 -18.15 82.39
N ALA A 244 -18.80 -19.31 82.96
CA ALA A 244 -19.93 -19.46 83.86
C ALA A 244 -19.84 -18.41 84.98
N PRO A 245 -20.97 -17.81 85.39
CA PRO A 245 -20.94 -16.79 86.43
C PRO A 245 -20.40 -17.39 87.73
N ALA A 246 -19.35 -16.78 88.27
CA ALA A 246 -18.75 -17.14 89.54
C ALA A 246 -19.84 -17.15 90.62
N LYS A 247 -20.07 -18.32 91.23
CA LYS A 247 -20.91 -18.45 92.43
C LYS A 247 -20.35 -17.51 93.49
N LYS A 248 -21.13 -16.50 93.89
CA LYS A 248 -20.84 -15.65 95.04
C LYS A 248 -20.75 -16.55 96.28
N ALA A 249 -19.61 -16.50 96.97
CA ALA A 249 -19.43 -17.11 98.28
C ALA A 249 -20.33 -16.42 99.32
N PRO A 250 -20.85 -17.14 100.32
CA PRO A 250 -21.77 -16.57 101.30
C PRO A 250 -21.00 -15.70 102.33
N ALA A 251 -21.66 -14.62 102.74
CA ALA A 251 -21.19 -13.69 103.75
C ALA A 251 -20.93 -14.39 105.09
N LYS A 252 -19.71 -14.22 105.63
CA LYS A 252 -19.43 -14.48 107.05
C LYS A 252 -19.95 -13.29 107.86
N LYS A 253 -21.01 -13.54 108.64
CA LYS A 253 -21.34 -12.74 109.83
C LYS A 253 -20.37 -13.14 110.95
N GLY A 254 -19.80 -12.15 111.62
CA GLY A 254 -18.99 -12.24 112.82
C GLY A 254 -18.74 -10.84 113.32
#